data_AF-A0AAW5UZM5-F1
#
_entry.id   AF-A0AAW5UZM5-F1
#
_cell.length_a   1.000
_cell.length_b   1.000
_cell.length_c   1.000
_cell.angle_alpha   90.00
_cell.angle_beta   90.00
_cell.angle_gamma   90.00
#
_symmetry.space_group_name_H-M   'P 1'
#
loop_
_entity.id
_entity.type
_entity.pdbx_description
1 polymer ?
#
loop_
_entity_poly.entity_id
_entity_poly.type
_entity_poly.pdbx_seq_one_letter_code
_entity_poly.pdbx_strand_id
1 'polypeptide(L)'
;MRSHWYNEDIKIVYPNPYEEQVIDEFNRNAKEDYKYVLGAPAEPWRGNPLKAKVVILSLNPGFKLGVNDEVKDNVDIRLREGAMSELCDTLTFKVDGLLFPQEYYVKGHEEYKEKCSINLSNVDYGDALNEIGDYYWYNNINRLNINHQKEYEFFRNFAIVQYCAYTSVSFKDFPRGVVLPSQELTKKLIRYLAYEREDVVFVIMRSAAKWKELLDADVWEKMQSRLIINKNMSQSLSENNLGKKNFNMLIKYLK
;
A
#
# COMPACT_ATOMS: atom_id res chain seq x y z
N MET A 1 8.68 -13.37 -18.53
CA MET A 1 7.84 -12.68 -19.54
C MET A 1 7.72 -11.24 -19.07
N ARG A 2 8.24 -10.24 -19.80
CA ARG A 2 8.23 -8.85 -19.32
C ARG A 2 6.79 -8.34 -19.19
N SER A 3 6.48 -7.70 -18.07
CA SER A 3 5.16 -7.14 -17.74
C SER A 3 4.63 -6.21 -18.86
N HIS A 4 3.31 -6.18 -19.09
CA HIS A 4 2.68 -5.20 -20.00
C HIS A 4 2.53 -3.79 -19.39
N TRP A 5 3.03 -3.60 -18.17
CA TRP A 5 3.20 -2.30 -17.50
C TRP A 5 4.62 -1.73 -17.69
N TYR A 6 5.47 -2.46 -18.43
CA TYR A 6 6.88 -2.14 -18.64
C TYR A 6 7.05 -1.12 -19.78
N ASN A 7 7.56 0.06 -19.43
CA ASN A 7 8.24 0.96 -20.34
C ASN A 7 9.74 0.95 -19.95
N GLU A 8 10.65 0.77 -20.91
CA GLU A 8 12.11 0.65 -20.65
C GLU A 8 12.71 1.89 -19.96
N ASP A 9 12.02 3.02 -20.06
CA ASP A 9 12.39 4.29 -19.43
C ASP A 9 12.01 4.35 -17.94
N ILE A 10 11.07 3.50 -17.47
CA ILE A 10 10.55 3.47 -16.10
C ILE A 10 11.24 2.35 -15.30
N LYS A 11 12.57 2.47 -15.12
CA LYS A 11 13.42 1.43 -14.51
C LYS A 11 13.23 1.23 -13.00
N ILE A 12 12.58 2.17 -12.30
CA ILE A 12 12.59 2.22 -10.82
C ILE A 12 11.60 1.23 -10.17
N VAL A 13 10.61 0.74 -10.91
CA VAL A 13 9.43 0.05 -10.33
C VAL A 13 9.47 -1.47 -10.49
N TYR A 14 10.50 -1.99 -11.16
CA TYR A 14 10.62 -3.42 -11.42
C TYR A 14 11.36 -4.13 -10.28
N PRO A 15 11.03 -5.41 -9.97
CA PRO A 15 11.93 -6.25 -9.19
C PRO A 15 13.34 -6.16 -9.76
N ASN A 16 14.33 -5.87 -8.91
CA ASN A 16 15.69 -6.04 -9.38
C ASN A 16 15.89 -7.52 -9.82
N PRO A 17 16.83 -7.81 -10.74
CA PRO A 17 16.97 -9.17 -11.29
C PRO A 17 17.13 -10.28 -10.23
N TYR A 18 17.68 -9.94 -9.07
CA TYR A 18 17.78 -10.86 -7.95
C TYR A 18 16.41 -11.17 -7.31
N GLU A 19 15.59 -10.16 -7.04
CA GLU A 19 14.22 -10.36 -6.53
C GLU A 19 13.35 -11.13 -7.51
N GLU A 20 13.47 -10.87 -8.83
CA GLU A 20 12.78 -11.64 -9.86
C GLU A 20 13.13 -13.13 -9.76
N GLN A 21 14.42 -13.46 -9.69
CA GLN A 21 14.87 -14.85 -9.56
C GLN A 21 14.31 -15.53 -8.30
N VAL A 22 14.37 -14.85 -7.15
CA VAL A 22 13.87 -15.38 -5.87
C VAL A 22 12.36 -15.63 -5.95
N ILE A 23 11.61 -14.70 -6.55
CA ILE A 23 10.16 -14.82 -6.69
C ILE A 23 9.80 -15.94 -7.67
N ASP A 24 10.51 -16.07 -8.80
CA ASP A 24 10.29 -17.15 -9.76
C ASP A 24 10.56 -18.52 -9.14
N GLU A 25 11.61 -18.66 -8.34
CA GLU A 25 11.90 -19.89 -7.62
C GLU A 25 10.82 -20.24 -6.58
N PHE A 26 10.35 -19.24 -5.83
CA PHE A 26 9.24 -19.39 -4.90
C PHE A 26 7.95 -19.82 -5.63
N ASN A 27 7.60 -19.12 -6.72
CA ASN A 27 6.37 -19.34 -7.47
C ASN A 27 6.29 -20.72 -8.13
N ARG A 28 7.42 -21.35 -8.47
CA ARG A 28 7.44 -22.72 -9.01
C ARG A 28 6.82 -23.75 -8.09
N ASN A 29 6.88 -23.52 -6.78
CA ASN A 29 6.42 -24.47 -5.75
C ASN A 29 5.20 -23.96 -4.97
N ALA A 30 4.82 -22.69 -5.14
CA ALA A 30 3.69 -22.08 -4.45
C ALA A 30 2.34 -22.50 -5.07
N LYS A 31 1.30 -22.59 -4.23
CA LYS A 31 -0.09 -22.67 -4.70
C LYS A 31 -0.48 -21.35 -5.37
N GLU A 32 -1.45 -21.39 -6.28
CA GLU A 32 -1.85 -20.25 -7.11
C GLU A 32 -2.12 -18.97 -6.31
N ASP A 33 -2.95 -19.05 -5.26
CA ASP A 33 -3.29 -17.88 -4.42
C ASP A 33 -2.08 -17.23 -3.72
N TYR A 34 -0.99 -17.98 -3.56
CA TYR A 34 0.23 -17.52 -2.89
C TYR A 34 1.29 -17.03 -3.87
N LYS A 35 1.13 -17.23 -5.18
CA LYS A 35 2.11 -16.78 -6.16
C LYS A 35 2.15 -15.25 -6.18
N TYR A 36 3.37 -14.72 -6.21
CA TYR A 36 3.60 -13.29 -6.37
C TYR A 36 3.58 -12.91 -7.86
N VAL A 37 2.90 -11.83 -8.19
CA VAL A 37 2.68 -11.40 -9.57
C VAL A 37 3.80 -10.46 -10.01
N LEU A 38 4.81 -10.99 -10.71
CA LEU A 38 5.91 -10.21 -11.32
C LEU A 38 5.44 -9.32 -12.47
N GLY A 39 4.22 -9.55 -12.98
CA GLY A 39 3.58 -8.70 -13.96
C GLY A 39 3.10 -7.35 -13.40
N ALA A 40 3.04 -7.20 -12.08
CA ALA A 40 2.63 -5.97 -11.41
C ALA A 40 3.85 -5.22 -10.83
N PRO A 41 3.79 -3.89 -10.76
CA PRO A 41 4.84 -3.09 -10.13
C PRO A 41 5.04 -3.46 -8.66
N ALA A 42 6.29 -3.36 -8.19
CA ALA A 42 6.58 -3.46 -6.76
C ALA A 42 6.10 -2.20 -6.03
N GLU A 43 5.38 -2.38 -4.92
CA GLU A 43 4.84 -1.32 -4.09
C GLU A 43 5.26 -1.55 -2.62
N PRO A 44 6.50 -1.18 -2.25
CA PRO A 44 6.95 -1.29 -0.86
C PRO A 44 6.23 -0.30 0.06
N TRP A 45 5.71 0.81 -0.47
CA TRP A 45 4.80 1.71 0.21
C TRP A 45 3.89 2.45 -0.76
N ARG A 46 2.77 2.94 -0.24
CA ARG A 46 1.77 3.78 -0.91
C ARG A 46 1.58 5.08 -0.12
N GLY A 47 1.42 6.19 -0.84
CA GLY A 47 1.38 7.54 -0.27
C GLY A 47 2.77 8.06 0.11
N ASN A 48 2.83 9.06 0.99
CA ASN A 48 4.11 9.63 1.42
C ASN A 48 4.40 9.35 2.90
N PRO A 49 5.16 8.28 3.22
CA PRO A 49 5.58 7.98 4.59
C PRO A 49 6.38 9.10 5.26
N LEU A 50 7.08 9.95 4.49
CA LEU A 50 7.84 11.09 5.02
C LEU A 50 6.95 12.30 5.35
N LYS A 51 5.67 12.29 4.98
CA LYS A 51 4.71 13.37 5.33
C LYS A 51 3.56 12.87 6.21
N ALA A 52 3.24 11.57 6.15
CA ALA A 52 2.18 10.97 6.92
C ALA A 52 2.40 11.12 8.44
N LYS A 53 1.28 11.17 9.18
CA LYS A 53 1.23 11.08 10.64
C LYS A 53 0.90 9.67 11.13
N VAL A 54 0.27 8.86 10.28
CA VAL A 54 -0.11 7.47 10.54
C VAL A 54 0.52 6.59 9.48
N VAL A 55 1.37 5.67 9.89
CA VAL A 55 2.00 4.69 9.00
C VAL A 55 1.43 3.31 9.31
N ILE A 56 0.69 2.77 8.35
CA ILE A 56 0.07 1.45 8.43
C ILE A 56 1.04 0.41 7.89
N LEU A 57 1.37 -0.56 8.73
CA LEU A 57 2.26 -1.66 8.42
C LEU A 57 1.43 -2.89 7.98
N SER A 58 1.43 -3.16 6.67
CA SER A 58 0.63 -4.20 5.99
C SER A 58 1.51 -5.32 5.42
N LEU A 59 0.95 -6.49 5.10
CA LEU A 59 1.76 -7.63 4.66
C LEU A 59 2.26 -7.49 3.22
N ASN A 60 1.36 -7.21 2.29
CA ASN A 60 1.69 -6.94 0.90
C ASN A 60 0.51 -6.22 0.23
N PRO A 61 0.73 -5.60 -0.95
CA PRO A 61 -0.37 -5.15 -1.78
C PRO A 61 -1.28 -6.34 -2.12
N GLY A 62 -2.59 -6.15 -2.03
CA GLY A 62 -3.54 -7.20 -2.38
C GLY A 62 -3.67 -7.36 -3.89
N PHE A 63 -3.92 -8.60 -4.35
CA PHE A 63 -4.32 -8.89 -5.72
C PHE A 63 -5.76 -9.42 -5.73
N LYS A 64 -6.63 -8.84 -6.56
CA LYS A 64 -8.00 -9.33 -6.78
C LYS A 64 -8.10 -9.89 -8.20
N LEU A 65 -8.21 -11.22 -8.29
CA LEU A 65 -8.48 -11.92 -9.55
C LEU A 65 -9.72 -11.34 -10.22
N GLY A 66 -9.66 -11.16 -11.54
CA GLY A 66 -10.72 -10.53 -12.34
C GLY A 66 -10.66 -9.00 -12.37
N VAL A 67 -10.37 -8.31 -11.27
CA VAL A 67 -10.23 -6.84 -11.26
C VAL A 67 -8.87 -6.44 -11.83
N ASN A 68 -7.80 -7.01 -11.28
CA ASN A 68 -6.44 -6.70 -11.71
C ASN A 68 -6.14 -7.25 -13.11
N ASP A 69 -6.80 -8.36 -13.50
CA ASP A 69 -6.70 -8.96 -14.83
C ASP A 69 -7.45 -8.13 -15.89
N GLU A 70 -8.63 -7.61 -15.56
CA GLU A 70 -9.39 -6.70 -16.45
C GLU A 70 -8.64 -5.39 -16.69
N VAL A 71 -7.99 -4.84 -15.65
CA VAL A 71 -7.11 -3.67 -15.82
C VAL A 71 -5.92 -4.02 -16.73
N LYS A 72 -5.27 -5.15 -16.49
CA LYS A 72 -4.15 -5.61 -17.32
C LYS A 72 -4.54 -5.80 -18.79
N ASP A 73 -5.74 -6.27 -19.08
CA ASP A 73 -6.13 -6.66 -20.44
C ASP A 73 -6.88 -5.54 -21.19
N ASN A 74 -7.56 -4.62 -20.49
CA ASN A 74 -8.47 -3.66 -21.12
C ASN A 74 -8.17 -2.16 -20.86
N VAL A 75 -7.20 -1.82 -20.00
CA VAL A 75 -6.86 -0.41 -19.73
C VAL A 75 -5.90 0.14 -20.79
N ASP A 76 -6.18 1.35 -21.30
CA ASP A 76 -5.37 2.07 -22.30
C ASP A 76 -3.89 2.17 -21.84
N ILE A 77 -2.96 2.04 -22.78
CA ILE A 77 -1.52 2.08 -22.49
C ILE A 77 -1.10 3.36 -21.76
N ARG A 78 -1.70 4.51 -22.09
CA ARG A 78 -1.44 5.80 -21.42
C ARG A 78 -1.87 5.78 -19.97
N LEU A 79 -2.99 5.10 -19.67
CA LEU A 79 -3.48 4.92 -18.30
C LEU A 79 -2.49 4.11 -17.45
N ARG A 80 -1.86 3.09 -18.05
CA ARG A 80 -0.80 2.31 -17.40
C ARG A 80 0.47 3.12 -17.17
N GLU A 81 0.88 3.93 -18.14
CA GLU A 81 2.04 4.82 -18.00
C GLU A 81 1.87 5.85 -16.87
N GLY A 82 0.68 6.47 -16.77
CA GLY A 82 0.36 7.40 -15.68
C GLY A 82 0.42 6.72 -14.31
N ALA A 83 -0.19 5.54 -14.17
CA ALA A 83 -0.12 4.75 -12.94
C ALA A 83 1.31 4.37 -12.54
N MET A 84 2.17 4.04 -13.51
CA MET A 84 3.58 3.74 -13.28
C MET A 84 4.39 4.98 -12.87
N SER A 85 4.09 6.14 -13.44
CA SER A 85 4.69 7.41 -13.03
C SER A 85 4.37 7.73 -11.57
N GLU A 86 3.12 7.54 -11.14
CA GLU A 86 2.68 7.75 -9.75
C GLU A 86 3.39 6.82 -8.76
N LEU A 87 3.61 5.57 -9.14
CA LEU A 87 4.38 4.63 -8.32
C LEU A 87 5.86 5.07 -8.22
N CYS A 88 6.45 5.56 -9.31
CA CYS A 88 7.79 6.17 -9.25
C CYS A 88 7.84 7.37 -8.30
N ASP A 89 6.84 8.25 -8.38
CA ASP A 89 6.76 9.43 -7.54
C ASP A 89 6.54 9.07 -6.07
N THR A 90 5.82 7.99 -5.80
CA THR A 90 5.66 7.40 -4.46
C THR A 90 7.00 6.88 -3.94
N LEU A 91 7.76 6.12 -4.74
CA LEU A 91 9.08 5.60 -4.39
C LEU A 91 10.14 6.69 -4.18
N THR A 92 9.94 7.86 -4.81
CA THR A 92 10.82 9.03 -4.68
C THR A 92 10.26 10.09 -3.71
N PHE A 93 9.20 9.76 -2.98
CA PHE A 93 8.55 10.63 -1.98
C PHE A 93 8.05 11.98 -2.51
N LYS A 94 7.78 12.07 -3.82
CA LYS A 94 7.26 13.28 -4.47
C LYS A 94 5.75 13.45 -4.29
N VAL A 95 5.02 12.36 -4.09
CA VAL A 95 3.58 12.41 -3.80
C VAL A 95 3.29 13.11 -2.47
N ASP A 96 2.08 13.62 -2.30
CA ASP A 96 1.70 14.39 -1.11
C ASP A 96 0.93 13.62 -0.05
N GLY A 97 0.29 12.51 -0.42
CA GLY A 97 -0.59 11.74 0.45
C GLY A 97 -0.98 10.38 -0.13
N LEU A 98 -1.81 9.63 0.60
CA LEU A 98 -2.24 8.28 0.18
C LEU A 98 -3.15 8.30 -1.04
N LEU A 99 -4.04 9.29 -1.14
CA LEU A 99 -4.91 9.50 -2.29
C LEU A 99 -4.45 10.67 -3.13
N PHE A 100 -4.79 10.61 -4.41
CA PHE A 100 -4.64 11.73 -5.33
C PHE A 100 -5.74 12.79 -5.09
N PRO A 101 -5.49 14.09 -5.33
CA PRO A 101 -6.50 15.14 -5.16
C PRO A 101 -7.80 14.85 -5.92
N GLN A 102 -8.91 14.92 -5.19
CA GLN A 102 -10.27 14.59 -5.65
C GLN A 102 -10.86 15.46 -6.76
N GLU A 103 -10.23 16.58 -7.14
CA GLU A 103 -10.75 17.45 -8.22
C GLU A 103 -10.87 16.71 -9.56
N TYR A 104 -10.13 15.60 -9.72
CA TYR A 104 -10.25 14.65 -10.83
C TYR A 104 -11.15 13.43 -10.52
N TYR A 105 -11.26 13.03 -9.25
CA TYR A 105 -11.96 11.83 -8.76
C TYR A 105 -13.49 11.97 -8.67
N VAL A 106 -14.00 13.13 -8.22
CA VAL A 106 -15.44 13.31 -7.91
C VAL A 106 -16.28 13.48 -9.17
N LYS A 107 -15.73 14.06 -10.24
CA LYS A 107 -16.45 14.20 -11.53
C LYS A 107 -16.71 12.85 -12.20
N GLY A 108 -15.81 11.89 -12.06
CA GLY A 108 -15.97 10.55 -12.63
C GLY A 108 -17.01 9.72 -11.88
N HIS A 109 -16.99 9.74 -10.55
CA HIS A 109 -17.68 8.74 -9.73
C HIS A 109 -19.22 8.86 -9.67
N GLU A 110 -19.79 10.05 -9.86
CA GLU A 110 -21.26 10.24 -9.98
C GLU A 110 -21.78 9.94 -11.40
N GLU A 111 -21.01 10.26 -12.46
CA GLU A 111 -21.31 9.84 -13.84
C GLU A 111 -21.13 8.32 -14.04
N TYR A 112 -20.24 7.68 -13.27
CA TYR A 112 -19.86 6.27 -13.38
C TYR A 112 -20.97 5.31 -12.94
N LYS A 113 -21.69 5.64 -11.86
CA LYS A 113 -22.79 4.79 -11.35
C LYS A 113 -23.98 4.69 -12.31
N GLU A 114 -24.16 5.66 -13.20
CA GLU A 114 -25.27 5.70 -14.16
C GLU A 114 -24.91 5.03 -15.50
N LYS A 115 -23.63 4.76 -15.79
CA LYS A 115 -23.13 4.38 -17.12
C LYS A 115 -22.40 3.03 -17.24
N CYS A 116 -22.51 2.12 -16.27
CA CYS A 116 -21.95 0.76 -16.43
C CYS A 116 -22.81 -0.12 -17.34
N SER A 117 -22.76 0.19 -18.64
CA SER A 117 -22.50 -0.78 -19.71
C SER A 117 -21.44 -0.12 -20.60
N ILE A 118 -20.21 -0.15 -20.08
CA ILE A 118 -18.89 0.17 -20.64
C ILE A 118 -18.88 1.01 -21.94
N ASN A 119 -18.39 2.25 -21.83
CA ASN A 119 -17.70 2.93 -22.95
C ASN A 119 -16.58 3.85 -22.41
N LEU A 120 -15.34 3.51 -22.78
CA LEU A 120 -14.06 3.94 -22.22
C LEU A 120 -13.61 5.35 -22.65
N SER A 121 -14.19 6.41 -22.08
CA SER A 121 -13.60 7.76 -22.24
C SER A 121 -13.43 8.61 -20.98
N ASN A 122 -13.82 8.14 -19.78
CA ASN A 122 -13.78 8.96 -18.55
C ASN A 122 -13.18 8.21 -17.33
N VAL A 123 -12.22 7.29 -17.51
CA VAL A 123 -11.52 6.63 -16.39
C VAL A 123 -10.27 7.46 -16.04
N ASP A 124 -10.17 7.97 -14.81
CA ASP A 124 -8.97 8.65 -14.32
C ASP A 124 -7.95 7.62 -13.77
N TYR A 125 -6.65 7.90 -13.92
CA TYR A 125 -5.54 7.00 -13.58
C TYR A 125 -5.55 6.58 -12.10
N GLY A 126 -6.04 7.48 -11.23
CA GLY A 126 -6.25 7.22 -9.81
C GLY A 126 -7.31 6.15 -9.54
N ASP A 127 -8.33 6.03 -10.39
CA ASP A 127 -9.42 5.05 -10.22
C ASP A 127 -8.91 3.62 -10.43
N ALA A 128 -8.13 3.38 -11.48
CA ALA A 128 -7.56 2.06 -11.75
C ALA A 128 -6.65 1.59 -10.60
N LEU A 129 -5.76 2.45 -10.09
CA LEU A 129 -4.90 2.11 -8.95
C LEU A 129 -5.68 1.92 -7.65
N ASN A 130 -6.71 2.75 -7.40
CA ASN A 130 -7.55 2.64 -6.21
C ASN A 130 -8.44 1.39 -6.22
N GLU A 131 -8.92 0.97 -7.40
CA GLU A 131 -9.70 -0.27 -7.59
C GLU A 131 -8.85 -1.54 -7.39
N ILE A 132 -7.59 -1.51 -7.82
CA ILE A 132 -6.63 -2.63 -7.83
C ILE A 132 -6.13 -3.04 -6.43
N GLY A 133 -6.13 -2.14 -5.44
CA GLY A 133 -5.59 -2.47 -4.11
C GLY A 133 -6.10 -1.64 -2.93
N ASP A 134 -6.40 -0.36 -3.16
CA ASP A 134 -6.51 0.60 -2.06
C ASP A 134 -7.95 0.89 -1.58
N TYR A 135 -8.99 0.46 -2.31
CA TYR A 135 -10.38 0.66 -1.86
C TYR A 135 -10.66 0.01 -0.50
N TYR A 136 -9.90 -1.03 -0.14
CA TYR A 136 -9.94 -1.60 1.21
C TYR A 136 -9.50 -0.59 2.28
N TRP A 137 -8.35 0.04 2.08
CA TRP A 137 -7.81 1.03 3.00
C TRP A 137 -8.57 2.34 2.95
N TYR A 138 -9.05 2.75 1.78
CA TYR A 138 -9.97 3.87 1.60
C TYR A 138 -11.14 3.78 2.59
N ASN A 139 -11.89 2.66 2.56
CA ASN A 139 -13.05 2.49 3.41
C ASN A 139 -12.68 2.44 4.90
N ASN A 140 -11.56 1.81 5.26
CA ASN A 140 -11.12 1.73 6.64
C ASN A 140 -10.65 3.09 7.19
N ILE A 141 -9.98 3.89 6.37
CA ILE A 141 -9.46 5.21 6.72
C ILE A 141 -10.57 6.24 6.72
N ASN A 142 -11.44 6.29 5.70
CA ASN A 142 -12.47 7.31 5.58
C ASN A 142 -13.46 7.30 6.76
N ARG A 143 -13.68 6.14 7.39
CA ARG A 143 -14.48 6.02 8.63
C ARG A 143 -13.92 6.82 9.82
N LEU A 144 -12.63 7.16 9.79
CA LEU A 144 -11.98 7.99 10.80
C LEU A 144 -12.18 9.49 10.53
N ASN A 145 -12.62 9.89 9.32
CA ASN A 145 -12.86 11.29 8.94
C ASN A 145 -14.18 11.83 9.50
N ILE A 146 -14.37 11.69 10.82
CA ILE A 146 -15.62 12.04 11.52
C ILE A 146 -15.94 13.54 11.49
N ASN A 147 -14.93 14.38 11.24
CA ASN A 147 -15.10 15.83 11.15
C ASN A 147 -15.29 16.32 9.71
N HIS A 148 -15.41 15.40 8.74
CA HIS A 148 -15.61 15.71 7.33
C HIS A 148 -14.58 16.72 6.78
N GLN A 149 -13.30 16.52 7.14
CA GLN A 149 -12.20 17.24 6.50
C GLN A 149 -12.22 16.94 5.00
N LYS A 150 -11.68 17.87 4.19
CA LYS A 150 -11.44 17.61 2.77
C LYS A 150 -10.65 16.31 2.63
N GLU A 151 -11.18 15.38 1.85
CA GLU A 151 -10.69 14.01 1.80
C GLU A 151 -9.19 13.94 1.48
N TYR A 152 -8.75 14.72 0.49
CA TYR A 152 -7.34 14.82 0.14
C TYR A 152 -6.47 15.19 1.35
N GLU A 153 -6.82 16.24 2.09
CA GLU A 153 -6.06 16.66 3.28
C GLU A 153 -6.08 15.61 4.39
N PHE A 154 -7.22 14.94 4.55
CA PHE A 154 -7.35 13.86 5.53
C PHE A 154 -6.42 12.69 5.20
N PHE A 155 -6.45 12.22 3.94
CA PHE A 155 -5.67 11.07 3.47
C PHE A 155 -4.16 11.33 3.37
N ARG A 156 -3.72 12.59 3.32
CA ARG A 156 -2.28 12.94 3.46
C ARG A 156 -1.69 12.56 4.80
N ASN A 157 -2.51 12.39 5.83
CA ASN A 157 -2.03 11.93 7.14
C ASN A 157 -1.66 10.44 7.15
N PHE A 158 -1.94 9.69 6.08
CA PHE A 158 -1.75 8.24 6.03
C PHE A 158 -0.72 7.85 4.98
N ALA A 159 0.04 6.81 5.29
CA ALA A 159 0.81 6.04 4.32
C ALA A 159 0.72 4.56 4.68
N ILE A 160 0.85 3.69 3.68
CA ILE A 160 0.89 2.24 3.86
C ILE A 160 2.30 1.78 3.53
N VAL A 161 2.90 0.98 4.39
CA VAL A 161 4.20 0.34 4.17
C VAL A 161 4.00 -1.17 4.21
N GLN A 162 4.51 -1.84 3.19
CA GLN A 162 4.29 -3.25 2.93
C GLN A 162 5.50 -4.08 3.38
N TYR A 163 5.23 -5.19 4.08
CA TYR A 163 6.26 -6.14 4.50
C TYR A 163 6.91 -6.81 3.28
N CYS A 164 6.13 -7.12 2.25
CA CYS A 164 6.57 -7.56 0.93
C CYS A 164 5.99 -6.62 -0.12
N ALA A 165 6.84 -6.08 -0.99
CA ALA A 165 6.43 -5.11 -2.00
C ALA A 165 5.59 -5.72 -3.14
N TYR A 166 5.52 -7.06 -3.23
CA TYR A 166 4.93 -7.76 -4.36
C TYR A 166 3.51 -8.19 -4.07
N THR A 167 2.62 -8.00 -5.04
CA THR A 167 1.21 -8.34 -4.91
C THR A 167 0.96 -9.84 -5.05
N SER A 168 0.00 -10.35 -4.29
CA SER A 168 -0.54 -11.70 -4.39
C SER A 168 -1.98 -11.74 -3.87
N VAL A 169 -2.73 -12.79 -4.20
CA VAL A 169 -4.10 -12.97 -3.68
C VAL A 169 -4.08 -13.18 -2.17
N SER A 170 -3.10 -13.94 -1.70
CA SER A 170 -2.85 -14.17 -0.28
C SER A 170 -1.36 -14.13 0.01
N PHE A 171 -1.00 -13.45 1.10
CA PHE A 171 0.38 -13.38 1.55
C PHE A 171 0.94 -14.75 1.95
N LYS A 172 2.19 -15.01 1.59
CA LYS A 172 2.94 -16.20 2.01
C LYS A 172 4.41 -15.84 2.16
N ASP A 173 5.04 -16.30 3.24
CA ASP A 173 6.47 -16.04 3.44
C ASP A 173 7.34 -16.75 2.40
N PHE A 174 8.43 -16.07 2.03
CA PHE A 174 9.56 -16.71 1.37
C PHE A 174 10.24 -17.74 2.28
N PRO A 175 11.05 -18.66 1.73
CA PRO A 175 11.82 -19.59 2.53
C PRO A 175 12.67 -18.90 3.61
N ARG A 176 12.91 -19.60 4.71
CA ARG A 176 13.63 -19.06 5.87
C ARG A 176 15.00 -18.50 5.46
N GLY A 177 15.31 -17.29 5.92
CA GLY A 177 16.58 -16.61 5.65
C GLY A 177 16.60 -15.78 4.37
N VAL A 178 15.54 -15.84 3.56
CA VAL A 178 15.38 -14.94 2.41
C VAL A 178 14.83 -13.61 2.90
N VAL A 179 15.61 -12.55 2.72
CA VAL A 179 15.16 -11.16 2.88
C VAL A 179 15.38 -10.46 1.54
N LEU A 180 14.32 -9.87 1.00
CA LEU A 180 14.42 -9.20 -0.29
C LEU A 180 15.02 -7.79 -0.13
N PRO A 181 15.80 -7.28 -1.11
CA PRO A 181 16.27 -5.90 -1.14
C PRO A 181 15.19 -4.84 -0.89
N SER A 182 13.97 -5.02 -1.39
CA SER A 182 12.82 -4.16 -1.11
C SER A 182 12.42 -4.16 0.37
N GLN A 183 12.54 -5.30 1.06
CA GLN A 183 12.30 -5.38 2.50
C GLN A 183 13.40 -4.65 3.30
N GLU A 184 14.66 -4.71 2.84
CA GLU A 184 15.74 -3.93 3.44
C GLU A 184 15.52 -2.41 3.26
N LEU A 185 14.98 -1.98 2.12
CA LEU A 185 14.57 -0.59 1.92
C LEU A 185 13.44 -0.19 2.88
N THR A 186 12.41 -1.04 3.00
CA THR A 186 11.32 -0.86 3.98
C THR A 186 11.85 -0.74 5.42
N LYS A 187 12.83 -1.58 5.82
CA LYS A 187 13.47 -1.51 7.15
C LYS A 187 14.16 -0.16 7.38
N LYS A 188 14.92 0.33 6.39
CA LYS A 188 15.60 1.63 6.47
C LYS A 188 14.61 2.79 6.60
N LEU A 189 13.52 2.76 5.84
CA LEU A 189 12.45 3.75 5.94
C LEU A 189 11.82 3.74 7.34
N ILE A 190 11.43 2.57 7.86
CA ILE A 190 10.82 2.46 9.19
C ILE A 190 11.80 2.92 10.27
N ARG A 191 13.09 2.58 10.17
CA ARG A 191 14.12 3.09 11.09
C ARG A 191 14.14 4.62 11.08
N TYR A 192 14.22 5.24 9.90
CA TYR A 192 14.21 6.70 9.78
C TYR A 192 12.97 7.30 10.47
N LEU A 193 11.79 6.76 10.18
CA LEU A 193 10.54 7.24 10.78
C LEU A 193 10.51 7.05 12.31
N ALA A 194 11.04 5.94 12.81
CA ALA A 194 11.07 5.66 14.24
C ALA A 194 11.97 6.65 15.01
N TYR A 195 13.11 7.03 14.42
CA TYR A 195 14.12 7.87 15.07
C TYR A 195 13.91 9.36 14.82
N GLU A 196 13.58 9.76 13.60
CA GLU A 196 13.56 11.16 13.17
C GLU A 196 12.16 11.79 13.18
N ARG A 197 11.10 10.98 13.32
CA ARG A 197 9.71 11.43 13.22
C ARG A 197 8.90 11.03 14.44
N GLU A 198 8.97 11.85 15.49
CA GLU A 198 8.19 11.63 16.72
C GLU A 198 6.68 11.85 16.55
N ASP A 199 6.30 12.60 15.52
CA ASP A 199 4.92 12.92 15.11
C ASP A 199 4.25 11.82 14.27
N VAL A 200 4.85 10.63 14.19
CA VAL A 200 4.29 9.47 13.51
C VAL A 200 3.75 8.43 14.50
N VAL A 201 2.59 7.85 14.22
CA VAL A 201 2.09 6.65 14.89
C VAL A 201 2.11 5.47 13.92
N PHE A 202 2.59 4.32 14.39
CA PHE A 202 2.65 3.10 13.61
C PHE A 202 1.44 2.22 13.94
N VAL A 203 0.81 1.65 12.92
CA VAL A 203 -0.37 0.79 13.09
C VAL A 203 -0.11 -0.56 12.42
N ILE A 204 -0.11 -1.62 13.21
CA ILE A 204 -0.06 -3.00 12.73
C ILE A 204 -1.41 -3.65 12.97
N MET A 205 -2.15 -3.91 11.88
CA MET A 205 -3.46 -4.55 12.00
C MET A 205 -3.39 -6.08 12.06
N ARG A 206 -2.33 -6.67 11.50
CA ARG A 206 -2.08 -8.12 11.47
C ARG A 206 -0.59 -8.43 11.50
N SER A 207 -0.24 -9.63 11.97
CA SER A 207 1.11 -10.18 11.87
C SER A 207 2.21 -9.33 12.53
N ALA A 208 1.93 -8.76 13.70
CA ALA A 208 2.92 -7.96 14.45
C ALA A 208 4.20 -8.73 14.78
N ALA A 209 4.11 -10.06 14.99
CA ALA A 209 5.30 -10.90 15.16
C ALA A 209 6.25 -10.86 13.96
N LYS A 210 5.72 -10.81 12.73
CA LYS A 210 6.53 -10.74 11.49
C LYS A 210 7.24 -9.41 11.37
N TRP A 211 6.53 -8.32 11.63
CA TRP A 211 7.14 -7.00 11.67
C TRP A 211 8.21 -6.89 12.74
N LYS A 212 7.99 -7.49 13.91
CA LYS A 212 8.99 -7.55 14.98
C LYS A 212 10.23 -8.36 14.59
N GLU A 213 10.06 -9.43 13.81
CA GLU A 213 11.17 -10.25 13.33
C GLU A 213 11.99 -9.54 12.23
N LEU A 214 11.32 -8.79 11.34
CA LEU A 214 11.98 -8.06 10.26
C LEU A 214 12.75 -6.83 10.75
N LEU A 215 12.22 -6.13 11.75
CA LEU A 215 12.80 -4.89 12.27
C LEU A 215 13.87 -5.17 13.33
N ASP A 216 14.92 -4.35 13.35
CA ASP A 216 15.94 -4.44 14.38
C ASP A 216 15.35 -4.13 15.77
N ALA A 217 15.88 -4.78 16.80
CA ALA A 217 15.32 -4.71 18.15
C ALA A 217 15.21 -3.26 18.69
N ASP A 218 16.22 -2.44 18.43
CA ASP A 218 16.25 -1.03 18.84
C ASP A 218 15.17 -0.20 18.13
N VAL A 219 14.88 -0.49 16.87
CA VAL A 219 13.81 0.16 16.10
C VAL A 219 12.45 -0.22 16.69
N TRP A 220 12.22 -1.51 16.94
CA TRP A 220 10.98 -2.00 17.53
C TRP A 220 10.72 -1.39 18.92
N GLU A 221 11.75 -1.27 19.74
CA GLU A 221 11.71 -0.62 21.05
C GLU A 221 11.39 0.87 20.94
N LYS A 222 12.09 1.60 20.06
CA LYS A 222 11.88 3.04 19.80
C LYS A 222 10.45 3.34 19.37
N MET A 223 9.80 2.43 18.64
CA MET A 223 8.41 2.57 18.19
C MET A 223 7.37 2.29 19.28
N GLN A 224 7.69 1.55 20.35
CA GLN A 224 6.68 1.01 21.29
C GLN A 224 5.70 2.05 21.85
N SER A 225 6.19 3.26 22.18
CA SER A 225 5.37 4.33 22.75
C SER A 225 4.34 4.90 21.76
N ARG A 226 4.52 4.64 20.45
CA ARG A 226 3.72 5.13 19.33
C ARG A 226 3.29 3.99 18.40
N LEU A 227 3.25 2.76 18.92
CA LEU A 227 2.88 1.57 18.16
C LEU A 227 1.49 1.07 18.59
N ILE A 228 0.58 1.00 17.63
CA ILE A 228 -0.74 0.41 17.77
C ILE A 228 -0.69 -0.99 17.17
N ILE A 229 -0.94 -2.01 17.99
CA ILE A 229 -1.13 -3.38 17.53
C ILE A 229 -2.59 -3.76 17.77
N ASN A 230 -3.27 -4.08 16.68
CA ASN A 230 -4.59 -4.69 16.74
C ASN A 230 -4.47 -6.14 17.24
N LYS A 231 -5.29 -6.50 18.24
CA LYS A 231 -5.35 -7.87 18.77
C LYS A 231 -6.49 -8.69 18.17
N ASN A 232 -7.33 -8.06 17.35
CA ASN A 232 -8.50 -8.69 16.74
C ASN A 232 -8.22 -9.13 15.29
N MET A 233 -9.04 -10.05 14.79
CA MET A 233 -8.90 -10.56 13.42
C MET A 233 -9.30 -9.54 12.34
N SER A 234 -10.21 -8.61 12.66
CA SER A 234 -10.67 -7.56 11.73
C SER A 234 -9.61 -6.47 11.58
N GLN A 235 -9.35 -6.02 10.34
CA GLN A 235 -8.39 -4.93 10.09
C GLN A 235 -9.04 -3.54 10.00
N SER A 236 -10.29 -3.39 10.48
CA SER A 236 -10.92 -2.07 10.54
C SER A 236 -10.34 -1.22 11.66
N LEU A 237 -10.04 0.04 11.34
CA LEU A 237 -9.55 1.06 12.26
C LEU A 237 -10.73 1.61 13.09
N SER A 238 -11.16 0.87 14.10
CA SER A 238 -12.28 1.25 14.97
C SER A 238 -11.92 1.12 16.44
N GLU A 239 -12.65 1.84 17.31
CA GLU A 239 -12.45 1.74 18.76
C GLU A 239 -12.63 0.29 19.26
N ASN A 240 -13.61 -0.43 18.72
CA ASN A 240 -13.86 -1.82 19.08
C ASN A 240 -12.67 -2.74 18.76
N ASN A 241 -12.02 -2.54 17.61
CA ASN A 241 -10.89 -3.38 17.21
C ASN A 241 -9.58 -2.98 17.90
N LEU A 242 -9.31 -1.67 18.00
CA LEU A 242 -8.04 -1.16 18.53
C LEU A 242 -8.03 -1.08 20.08
N GLY A 243 -9.21 -1.02 20.69
CA GLY A 243 -9.41 -0.65 22.08
C GLY A 243 -9.31 0.86 22.29
N LYS A 244 -10.07 1.38 23.26
CA LYS A 244 -10.21 2.82 23.56
C LYS A 244 -8.88 3.58 23.66
N LYS A 245 -7.88 3.00 24.35
CA LYS A 245 -6.55 3.63 24.50
C LYS A 245 -5.87 3.86 23.15
N ASN A 246 -5.76 2.82 22.33
CA ASN A 246 -5.06 2.91 21.04
C ASN A 246 -5.85 3.74 20.03
N PHE A 247 -7.19 3.61 20.03
CA PHE A 247 -8.04 4.43 19.17
C PHE A 247 -7.90 5.92 19.50
N ASN A 248 -7.93 6.31 20.78
CA ASN A 248 -7.69 7.69 21.18
C ASN A 248 -6.29 8.19 20.80
N MET A 249 -5.27 7.31 20.88
CA MET A 249 -3.93 7.64 20.41
C MET A 249 -3.94 7.92 18.90
N LEU A 250 -4.54 7.04 18.09
CA LEU A 250 -4.68 7.24 16.64
C LEU A 250 -5.35 8.58 16.32
N ILE A 251 -6.50 8.87 16.94
CA ILE A 251 -7.24 10.13 16.72
C ILE A 251 -6.42 11.35 17.15
N LYS A 252 -5.59 11.25 18.20
CA LYS A 252 -4.72 12.35 18.63
C LYS A 252 -3.71 12.74 17.56
N TYR A 253 -3.14 11.77 16.83
CA TYR A 253 -2.20 12.04 15.74
C TYR A 253 -2.90 12.64 14.52
N LEU A 254 -4.19 12.39 14.32
CA LEU A 254 -4.95 12.92 13.19
C LEU A 254 -5.49 14.36 13.42
N LYS A 255 -5.35 14.89 14.62
CA LYS A 255 -5.64 16.30 14.94
C LYS A 255 -4.44 17.19 14.61
#